data_AF-A0AAN7Z869-F1
#
_entry.id   AF-A0AAN7Z869-F1
#
_cell.length_a   1.000
_cell.length_b   1.000
_cell.length_c   1.000
_cell.angle_alpha   90.00
_cell.angle_beta   90.00
_cell.angle_gamma   90.00
#
_symmetry.space_group_name_H-M   'P 1'
#
loop_
_entity.id
_entity.type
_entity.pdbx_description
1 polymer ?
#
loop_
_entity_poly.entity_id
_entity_poly.type
_entity_poly.pdbx_seq_one_letter_code
_entity_poly.pdbx_strand_id
1 'polypeptide(L)'
;MESHSALVHGVGLGLPSTHNEDLQESWENILDCVKTVSDSVRIAAGVLATLEVKPDRMRAALDPFLLATDIADHLVRKGVPFRETHHILGPRRRSGQVHL
;
A
#
# COMPACT_ATOMS: atom_id res chain seq x y z
N MET A 1 -22.92 -4.79 9.39
CA MET A 1 -22.38 -5.82 8.50
C MET A 1 -21.19 -6.39 9.24
N GLU A 2 -21.43 -7.40 10.07
CA GLU A 2 -20.38 -8.02 10.89
C GLU A 2 -19.34 -8.66 9.95
N SER A 3 -18.06 -8.49 10.26
CA SER A 3 -16.99 -9.08 9.44
C SER A 3 -16.99 -10.61 9.61
N HIS A 4 -16.76 -11.37 8.52
CA HIS A 4 -16.66 -12.84 8.56
C HIS A 4 -15.69 -13.36 9.63
N SER A 5 -14.61 -12.61 9.89
CA SER A 5 -13.66 -12.89 10.98
C SER A 5 -14.32 -12.85 12.36
N ALA A 6 -15.22 -11.90 12.63
CA ALA A 6 -15.90 -11.79 13.92
C ALA A 6 -16.86 -12.95 14.15
N LEU A 7 -17.53 -13.43 13.10
CA LEU A 7 -18.47 -14.56 13.18
C LEU A 7 -17.75 -15.88 13.48
N VAL A 8 -16.64 -16.17 12.77
CA VAL A 8 -15.85 -17.38 13.02
C VAL A 8 -15.27 -17.40 14.43
N HIS A 9 -14.77 -16.26 14.92
CA HIS A 9 -14.27 -16.16 16.29
C HIS A 9 -15.38 -16.25 17.35
N GLY A 10 -16.56 -15.69 17.06
CA GLY A 10 -17.72 -15.74 17.97
C GLY A 10 -18.20 -17.17 18.20
N VAL A 11 -18.27 -17.98 17.15
CA VAL A 11 -18.68 -19.39 17.21
C VAL A 11 -17.73 -20.22 18.06
N GLY A 12 -16.41 -19.97 17.99
CA GLY A 12 -15.41 -20.74 18.73
C GLY A 12 -15.22 -20.36 20.20
N LEU A 13 -15.80 -19.24 20.66
CA LEU A 13 -15.51 -18.69 21.98
C LEU A 13 -16.23 -19.49 23.08
N GLY A 14 -15.46 -20.25 23.87
CA GLY A 14 -16.00 -20.98 25.03
C GLY A 14 -16.55 -22.38 24.73
N LEU A 15 -16.33 -22.91 23.52
CA LEU A 15 -16.69 -24.30 23.21
C LEU A 15 -15.73 -25.28 23.92
N PRO A 16 -16.25 -26.32 24.60
CA PRO A 16 -15.43 -27.38 25.14
C PRO A 16 -14.79 -28.22 24.01
N SER A 17 -13.60 -28.75 24.24
CA SER A 17 -13.01 -29.79 23.38
C SER A 17 -13.94 -31.03 23.37
N THR A 18 -14.24 -31.69 22.25
CA THR A 18 -13.51 -31.81 20.97
C THR A 18 -14.34 -31.35 19.76
N HIS A 19 -15.30 -32.17 19.28
CA HIS A 19 -16.19 -31.84 18.17
C HIS A 19 -17.51 -31.23 18.68
N ASN A 20 -17.90 -30.08 18.12
CA ASN A 20 -19.15 -29.38 18.42
C ASN A 20 -19.90 -29.05 17.12
N GLU A 21 -21.22 -29.19 17.12
CA GLU A 21 -22.07 -28.92 15.95
C GLU A 21 -22.05 -27.43 15.57
N ASP A 22 -21.89 -26.55 16.56
CA ASP A 22 -21.78 -25.09 16.36
C ASP A 22 -20.65 -24.70 15.40
N LEU A 23 -19.57 -25.50 15.31
CA LEU A 23 -18.46 -25.25 14.39
C LEU A 23 -18.88 -25.29 12.92
N GLN A 24 -20.02 -25.90 12.59
CA GLN A 24 -20.55 -25.95 11.23
C GLN A 24 -20.97 -24.56 10.73
N GLU A 25 -21.42 -23.65 11.61
CA GLU A 25 -21.78 -22.27 11.24
C GLU A 25 -20.57 -21.45 10.77
N SER A 26 -19.36 -21.83 11.18
CA SER A 26 -18.13 -21.18 10.70
C SER A 26 -17.79 -21.53 9.26
N TRP A 27 -18.29 -22.65 8.75
CA TRP A 27 -17.92 -23.17 7.43
C TRP A 27 -18.41 -22.28 6.29
N GLU A 28 -19.66 -21.83 6.35
CA GLU A 28 -20.24 -20.95 5.33
C GLU A 28 -19.49 -19.61 5.24
N ASN A 29 -19.15 -19.03 6.40
CA ASN A 29 -18.40 -17.79 6.51
C ASN A 29 -16.99 -17.90 5.91
N ILE A 30 -16.32 -19.04 6.12
CA ILE A 30 -14.99 -19.30 5.55
C ILE A 30 -15.08 -19.45 4.02
N LEU A 31 -16.08 -20.18 3.53
CA LEU A 31 -16.27 -20.36 2.09
C LEU A 31 -16.58 -19.04 1.37
N ASP A 32 -17.38 -18.17 1.98
CA ASP A 32 -17.69 -16.85 1.39
C ASP A 32 -16.47 -15.93 1.37
N CYS A 33 -15.65 -15.95 2.42
CA CYS A 33 -14.34 -15.29 2.43
C CYS A 33 -13.45 -15.75 1.28
N VAL A 34 -13.34 -17.07 1.06
CA VAL A 34 -12.51 -17.63 -0.01
C VAL A 34 -13.01 -17.19 -1.38
N LYS A 35 -14.34 -17.19 -1.61
CA LYS A 35 -14.93 -16.67 -2.85
C LYS A 35 -14.59 -15.20 -3.08
N THR A 36 -14.81 -14.37 -2.06
CA THR A 36 -14.54 -12.93 -2.12
C THR A 36 -13.08 -12.64 -2.47
N VAL A 37 -12.14 -13.33 -1.81
CA VAL A 37 -10.71 -13.17 -2.10
C VAL A 37 -10.38 -13.65 -3.52
N SER A 38 -10.88 -14.81 -3.93
CA SER A 38 -10.66 -15.35 -5.28
C SER A 38 -11.15 -14.38 -6.36
N ASP A 39 -12.35 -13.83 -6.20
CA ASP A 39 -12.92 -12.92 -7.18
C ASP A 39 -12.18 -11.57 -7.19
N SER A 40 -11.78 -11.07 -6.03
CA SER A 40 -10.95 -9.87 -5.92
C SER A 40 -9.62 -10.02 -6.66
N VAL A 41 -8.95 -11.18 -6.51
CA VAL A 41 -7.70 -11.48 -7.21
C VAL A 41 -7.91 -11.58 -8.72
N ARG A 42 -8.99 -12.21 -9.18
CA ARG A 42 -9.33 -12.29 -10.62
C ARG A 42 -9.58 -10.91 -11.22
N ILE A 43 -10.32 -10.05 -10.52
CA ILE A 43 -10.57 -8.68 -10.97
C ILE A 43 -9.26 -7.90 -11.02
N ALA A 44 -8.45 -7.95 -9.97
CA ALA A 44 -7.16 -7.28 -9.94
C ALA A 44 -6.24 -7.74 -11.08
N ALA A 45 -6.19 -9.03 -11.37
CA ALA A 45 -5.44 -9.58 -12.50
C ALA A 45 -5.97 -9.07 -13.85
N GLY A 46 -7.29 -8.99 -14.04
CA GLY A 46 -7.89 -8.41 -15.24
C GLY A 46 -7.58 -6.92 -15.43
N VAL A 47 -7.64 -6.16 -14.34
CA VAL A 47 -7.27 -4.72 -14.34
C VAL A 47 -5.80 -4.56 -14.74
N LEU A 48 -4.89 -5.32 -14.14
CA LEU A 48 -3.47 -5.27 -14.48
C LEU A 48 -3.18 -5.72 -15.92
N ALA A 49 -3.89 -6.73 -16.43
CA ALA A 49 -3.72 -7.22 -17.80
C ALA A 49 -4.15 -6.20 -18.87
N THR A 50 -5.10 -5.33 -18.53
CA THR A 50 -5.66 -4.31 -19.44
C THR A 50 -5.17 -2.90 -19.15
N LEU A 51 -4.30 -2.74 -18.14
CA LEU A 51 -3.78 -1.45 -17.73
C LEU A 51 -2.84 -0.88 -18.80
N GLU A 52 -3.20 0.26 -19.37
CA GLU A 52 -2.32 1.03 -20.23
C GLU A 52 -1.53 2.07 -19.44
N VAL A 53 -0.22 1.88 -19.39
CA VAL A 53 0.70 2.82 -18.76
C VAL A 53 0.96 4.01 -19.69
N LYS A 54 0.89 5.24 -19.16
CA LYS A 54 1.16 6.47 -19.90
C LYS A 54 2.53 7.05 -19.50
N PRO A 55 3.63 6.56 -20.09
CA PRO A 55 4.97 6.86 -19.61
C PRO A 55 5.31 8.35 -19.67
N ASP A 56 4.80 9.09 -20.65
CA ASP A 56 5.08 10.53 -20.77
C ASP A 56 4.41 11.34 -19.66
N ARG A 57 3.18 10.97 -19.27
CA ARG A 57 2.50 11.60 -18.11
C ARG A 57 3.17 11.21 -16.80
N MET A 58 3.61 9.97 -16.66
CA MET A 58 4.36 9.54 -15.48
C MET A 58 5.68 10.30 -15.35
N ARG A 59 6.41 10.49 -16.45
CA ARG A 59 7.65 11.28 -16.45
C ARG A 59 7.41 12.76 -16.19
N ALA A 60 6.35 13.33 -16.74
CA ALA A 60 5.98 14.71 -16.46
C ALA A 60 5.57 14.94 -15.00
N ALA A 61 5.08 13.90 -14.31
CA ALA A 61 4.77 13.95 -12.88
C ALA A 61 5.98 13.73 -11.97
N LEU A 62 7.15 13.38 -12.51
CA LEU A 62 8.39 13.27 -11.72
C LEU A 62 8.87 14.67 -11.35
N ASP A 63 8.62 15.05 -10.10
CA ASP A 63 9.18 16.27 -9.54
C ASP A 63 10.68 16.06 -9.22
N PRO A 64 11.59 16.94 -9.70
CA PRO A 64 13.01 16.92 -9.31
C PRO A 64 13.27 16.91 -7.80
N PHE A 65 12.31 17.36 -6.98
CA PHE A 65 12.35 17.33 -5.53
C PHE A 65 12.14 15.93 -4.93
N LEU A 66 11.56 14.96 -5.65
CA LEU A 66 11.52 13.56 -5.18
C LEU A 66 12.93 12.98 -5.00
N LEU A 67 13.90 13.45 -5.79
CA LEU A 67 15.30 13.02 -5.77
C LEU A 67 16.14 13.81 -4.76
N ALA A 68 15.56 14.77 -4.02
CA ALA A 68 16.33 15.64 -3.12
C ALA A 68 17.03 14.83 -2.01
N THR A 69 16.40 13.77 -1.51
CA THR A 69 17.00 12.86 -0.51
C THR A 69 18.15 12.06 -1.11
N ASP A 70 17.98 11.53 -2.33
CA ASP A 70 19.05 10.78 -3.02
C ASP A 70 20.26 11.66 -3.31
N ILE A 71 20.03 12.92 -3.68
CA ILE A 71 21.08 13.92 -3.89
C ILE A 71 21.77 14.25 -2.55
N ALA A 72 21.01 14.34 -1.46
CA ALA A 72 21.57 14.57 -0.13
C ALA A 72 22.50 13.42 0.29
N ASP A 73 22.02 12.18 0.15
CA ASP A 73 22.79 10.99 0.51
C ASP A 73 24.04 10.83 -0.35
N HIS A 74 23.96 11.17 -1.65
CA HIS A 74 25.12 11.16 -2.54
C HIS A 74 26.20 12.17 -2.12
N LEU A 75 25.81 13.37 -1.69
CA LEU A 75 26.74 14.40 -1.23
C LEU A 75 27.37 14.03 0.12
N VAL A 76 26.61 13.43 1.02
CA VAL A 76 27.14 12.91 2.30
C VAL A 76 28.16 11.81 2.05
N ARG A 77 27.90 10.88 1.11
CA ARG A 77 28.86 9.84 0.72
C ARG A 77 30.13 10.39 0.09
N LYS A 78 30.09 11.60 -0.49
CA LYS A 78 31.26 12.31 -1.04
C LYS A 78 32.00 13.17 0.01
N GLY A 79 31.57 13.13 1.27
CA GLY A 79 32.23 13.81 2.38
C GLY A 79 31.67 15.19 2.75
N VAL A 80 30.54 15.61 2.16
CA VAL A 80 29.88 16.85 2.55
C VAL A 80 29.09 16.63 3.86
N PRO A 81 29.28 17.45 4.90
CA PRO A 81 28.50 17.32 6.13
C PRO A 81 26.99 17.47 5.88
N PHE A 82 26.18 16.65 6.56
CA PHE A 82 24.72 16.60 6.40
C PHE A 82 24.03 17.97 6.54
N ARG A 83 24.50 18.80 7.48
CA ARG A 83 23.96 20.17 7.69
C ARG A 83 24.15 21.09 6.48
N GLU A 84 25.28 20.96 5.79
CA GLU A 84 25.60 21.76 4.61
C GLU A 84 24.79 21.28 3.41
N THR A 85 24.61 19.97 3.30
CA THR A 85 23.80 19.33 2.27
C THR A 85 22.34 19.79 2.28
N HIS A 86 21.73 19.87 3.47
CA HIS A 86 20.40 20.44 3.66
C HIS A 86 20.32 21.94 3.38
N HIS A 87 21.41 22.69 3.57
CA HIS A 87 21.48 24.12 3.27
C HIS A 87 21.64 24.39 1.77
N ILE A 88 22.23 23.46 1.01
CA ILE A 88 22.33 23.51 -0.45
C ILE A 88 20.99 23.14 -1.11
N LEU A 89 20.26 22.18 -0.54
CA LEU A 89 18.97 21.71 -1.07
C LEU A 89 17.76 22.54 -0.56
N GLY A 90 17.88 23.18 0.60
CA GLY A 90 16.84 23.98 1.26
C GLY A 90 16.38 25.28 0.55
N PRO A 91 17.23 26.05 -0.16
CA PRO A 91 16.84 27.34 -0.76
C PRO A 91 15.85 27.18 -1.92
N ARG A 92 15.79 26.00 -2.56
CA ARG A 92 14.95 25.79 -3.74
C ARG A 92 13.46 25.59 -3.40
N ARG A 93 13.10 25.49 -2.11
CA ARG A 93 11.70 25.44 -1.60
C ARG A 93 10.89 26.73 -1.83
N ARG A 94 11.49 27.84 -2.27
CA ARG A 94 10.80 29.13 -2.48
C ARG A 94 10.62 29.57 -3.94
N SER A 95 10.85 28.69 -4.92
CA SER A 95 10.62 29.00 -6.34
C SER A 95 9.62 28.05 -6.99
N GLY A 96 8.56 27.69 -6.26
CA GLY A 96 7.32 27.22 -6.85
C GLY A 96 6.52 28.42 -7.36
N GLN A 97 7.03 29.13 -8.37
CA GLN A 97 6.22 30.10 -9.09
C GLN A 97 5.32 29.33 -10.05
N VAL A 98 4.10 29.10 -9.60
CA VAL A 98 2.95 28.78 -10.44
C VAL A 98 2.93 29.80 -11.58
N HIS A 99 3.16 29.34 -12.80
CA HIS A 99 2.68 30.02 -13.99
C HIS A 99 1.64 29.11 -14.63
N LEU A 100 0.44 29.68 -14.73
CA LEU A 100 -0.63 29.27 -15.63
C LEU A 100 -0.12 29.22 -17.07
#